data_AF-A0A1P8UNW4-F1
#
_entry.id   AF-A0A1P8UNW4-F1
#
_cell.length_a   1.000
_cell.length_b   1.000
_cell.length_c   1.000
_cell.angle_alpha   90.00
_cell.angle_beta   90.00
_cell.angle_gamma   90.00
#
_symmetry.space_group_name_H-M   'P 1'
#
loop_
_entity.id
_entity.type
_entity.pdbx_description
1 polymer ?
#
loop_
_entity_poly.entity_id
_entity_poly.type
_entity_poly.pdbx_seq_one_letter_code
_entity_poly.pdbx_strand_id
1 'polypeptide(L)' 'MARPKAWRAKRRLWRKIHNGVDEQTLEIRAIEVTGSNVGDAPMLPELLDQIPADVEI' A
#
# COMPACT_ATOMS: atom_id res chain seq x y z
N MET A 1 -20.21 -8.23 -41.41
CA MET A 1 -19.29 -9.10 -40.65
C MET A 1 -18.76 -8.33 -39.45
N ALA A 2 -19.31 -8.55 -38.26
CA ALA A 2 -18.91 -7.82 -37.05
C ALA A 2 -17.67 -8.48 -36.42
N ARG A 3 -16.62 -7.70 -36.14
CA ARG A 3 -15.42 -8.19 -35.45
C ARG A 3 -15.77 -8.51 -34.00
N PRO A 4 -15.37 -9.67 -33.44
CA PRO A 4 -15.60 -9.96 -32.04
C PRO A 4 -14.93 -8.89 -31.17
N LYS A 5 -15.71 -8.27 -30.28
CA LYS A 5 -15.19 -7.34 -29.28
C LYS A 5 -14.31 -8.14 -28.33
N ALA A 6 -13.00 -8.09 -28.55
CA ALA A 6 -12.03 -8.69 -27.63
C ALA A 6 -12.26 -8.05 -26.26
N TRP A 7 -12.67 -8.86 -25.29
CA TRP A 7 -12.64 -8.51 -23.88
C TRP A 7 -11.21 -8.07 -23.56
N ARG A 8 -10.99 -6.76 -23.46
CA ARG A 8 -9.73 -6.19 -22.99
C ARG A 8 -9.62 -6.66 -21.54
N ALA A 9 -8.97 -7.80 -21.32
CA ALA A 9 -8.68 -8.30 -19.99
C ALA A 9 -8.00 -7.16 -19.25
N LYS A 10 -8.69 -6.59 -18.26
CA LYS A 10 -8.18 -5.47 -17.46
C LYS A 10 -6.82 -5.94 -16.94
N ARG A 11 -5.72 -5.31 -17.38
CA ARG A 11 -4.37 -5.79 -17.06
C ARG A 11 -4.25 -5.87 -15.54
N ARG A 12 -3.87 -7.04 -15.01
CA ARG A 12 -3.54 -7.18 -13.59
C ARG A 12 -2.42 -6.21 -13.27
N LEU A 13 -2.61 -5.40 -12.23
CA LEU A 13 -1.59 -4.51 -11.69
C LEU A 13 -1.23 -5.02 -10.30
N TRP A 14 0.06 -5.21 -10.04
CA TRP A 14 0.57 -5.48 -8.71
C TRP A 14 0.78 -4.15 -7.98
N ARG A 15 0.55 -4.17 -6.66
CA ARG A 15 0.77 -3.04 -5.74
C ARG A 15 1.57 -3.53 -4.55
N LYS A 16 2.38 -2.65 -3.97
CA LYS A 16 3.04 -2.89 -2.70
C LYS A 16 2.12 -2.46 -1.58
N ILE A 17 2.16 -3.18 -0.48
CA ILE A 17 1.48 -2.81 0.76
C ILE A 17 2.59 -2.63 1.79
N HIS A 18 2.64 -1.45 2.38
CA HIS A 18 3.53 -1.11 3.49
C HIS A 18 2.70 -1.12 4.76
N ASN A 19 3.07 -1.95 5.74
CA ASN A 19 2.35 -2.10 6.99
C ASN A 19 3.27 -1.73 8.16
N GLY A 20 2.85 -0.79 8.99
CA GLY A 20 3.42 -0.54 10.31
C GLY A 20 2.67 -1.36 11.35
N VAL A 21 3.38 -2.19 12.10
CA VAL A 21 2.83 -3.05 13.16
C VAL A 21 3.48 -2.69 14.47
N ASP A 22 2.66 -2.52 15.51
CA ASP A 22 3.13 -2.33 16.88
C ASP A 22 3.74 -3.63 17.40
N GLU A 23 4.97 -3.57 17.93
CA GLU A 23 5.68 -4.77 18.40
C GLU A 23 5.02 -5.39 19.64
N GLN A 24 4.41 -4.58 20.51
CA GLN A 24 3.89 -5.02 21.80
C GLN A 24 2.48 -5.61 21.68
N THR A 25 1.63 -4.98 20.87
CA THR A 25 0.21 -5.38 20.71
C THR A 25 -0.02 -6.22 19.46
N LEU A 26 0.93 -6.24 18.52
CA LEU A 26 0.80 -6.84 17.19
C LEU A 26 -0.34 -6.24 16.35
N GLU A 27 -0.78 -5.03 16.71
CA GLU A 27 -1.80 -4.31 15.97
C GLU A 27 -1.20 -3.55 14.78
N ILE A 28 -1.96 -3.44 13.70
CA ILE A 28 -1.57 -2.61 12.56
C ILE A 28 -1.84 -1.14 12.90
N ARG A 29 -0.80 -0.31 12.84
CA ARG A 29 -0.86 1.13 13.18
C ARG A 29 -0.76 2.06 11.97
N ALA A 30 -0.21 1.57 10.85
CA ALA A 30 -0.13 2.33 9.62
C ALA A 30 -0.23 1.40 8.40
N ILE A 31 -0.88 1.86 7.33
CA ILE A 31 -0.98 1.14 6.06
C ILE A 31 -0.83 2.12 4.90
N GLU A 32 0.01 1.77 3.92
CA GLU A 32 0.10 2.52 2.66
C GLU A 32 0.17 1.57 1.45
N VAL A 33 -0.53 1.92 0.36
CA VAL A 33 -0.64 1.06 -0.83
C VAL A 33 -0.10 1.78 -2.06
N THR A 34 1.05 1.33 -2.55
CA THR A 34 1.75 2.01 -3.64
C THR A 34 1.87 1.18 -4.91
N GLY A 35 2.21 1.87 -6.02
CA GLY A 35 2.65 1.20 -7.24
C GLY A 35 3.93 0.38 -7.02
N SER A 36 4.14 -0.66 -7.81
CA SER A 36 5.33 -1.53 -7.70
C SER A 36 6.68 -0.82 -7.89
N ASN A 37 6.68 0.39 -8.46
CA ASN A 37 7.87 1.20 -8.72
C ASN A 37 8.25 2.13 -7.55
N VAL A 38 7.44 2.20 -6.49
CA VAL A 38 7.73 3.04 -5.33
C VAL A 38 8.55 2.24 -4.32
N GLY A 39 9.66 2.80 -3.86
CA GLY A 39 10.48 2.22 -2.78
C GLY A 39 9.83 2.40 -1.41
N ASP A 40 10.46 1.86 -0.37
CA ASP A 40 9.86 1.86 0.98
C ASP A 40 10.18 3.16 1.71
N ALA A 41 11.41 3.67 1.60
CA ALA A 41 11.85 4.91 2.25
C ALA A 41 10.98 6.15 1.95
N PRO A 42 10.50 6.38 0.72
CA PRO A 42 9.61 7.49 0.43
C PRO A 42 8.24 7.43 1.10
N MET A 43 7.81 6.26 1.60
CA MET A 43 6.49 6.08 2.25
C MET A 43 6.55 6.21 3.78
N LEU A 44 7.75 6.32 4.34
CA LEU A 44 7.92 6.41 5.78
C LEU A 44 7.18 7.61 6.39
N PRO A 45 7.24 8.85 5.84
CA PRO A 45 6.50 9.98 6.39
C PRO A 45 4.98 9.73 6.43
N GLU A 46 4.40 9.23 5.33
CA GLU A 46 2.97 8.96 5.21
C GLU A 46 2.49 7.85 6.16
N LEU A 47 3.36 6.90 6.49
CA LEU A 47 3.08 5.87 7.49
C LEU A 47 3.14 6.46 8.91
N LEU A 48 4.13 7.31 9.21
CA LEU A 48 4.27 7.94 10.51
C LEU A 48 3.12 8.91 10.82
N ASP A 49 2.60 9.62 9.82
CA ASP A 49 1.44 10.52 9.97
C ASP A 49 0.14 9.80 10.36
N GLN A 50 0.06 8.48 10.17
CA GLN A 50 -1.08 7.67 10.62
C GLN A 50 -0.99 7.27 12.09
N ILE A 51 0.22 7.33 12.67
CA ILE A 51 0.47 6.95 14.06
C ILE A 51 0.23 8.19 14.94
N PRO A 52 -0.55 8.08 16.04
CA PRO A 52 -0.72 9.19 16.97
C PRO A 52 0.61 9.68 17.55
N ALA A 53 0.79 10.99 17.69
CA ALA A 53 2.04 11.58 18.16
C ALA A 53 2.41 11.25 19.62
N ASP A 54 1.44 10.74 20.40
CA ASP A 54 1.62 10.25 21.76
C ASP A 54 2.12 8.80 21.84
N VAL A 55 2.23 8.11 20.70
CA VAL A 55 2.78 6.76 20.61
C VAL A 55 4.30 6.84 20.43
N GLU A 56 5.03 6.11 21.27
CA GLU A 56 6.48 5.94 21.16
C GLU A 56 6.78 4.96 20.00
N ILE A 57 7.62 5.38 19.06
CA ILE A 57 7.96 4.66 17.82
C ILE A 57 9.25 3.85 18.01
#